data_AF-A0A3F2UBG6-F1
#
_entry.id   AF-A0A3F2UBG6-F1
#
_cell.length_a   1.000
_cell.length_b   1.000
_cell.length_c   1.000
_cell.angle_alpha   90.00
_cell.angle_beta   90.00
_cell.angle_gamma   90.00
#
_symmetry.space_group_name_H-M   'P 1'
#
loop_
_entity.id
_entity.type
_entity.pdbx_description
1 polymer ?
#
loop_
_entity_poly.entity_id
_entity_poly.type
_entity_poly.pdbx_seq_one_letter_code
_entity_poly.pdbx_strand_id
1 'polypeptide(L)'
;MKIRFGCATALALGCLYPGVDLHAAEGGAGVYVLGLRSSGAGLTPPPGVFFSDQLFIYDGSLAGLVELDGGVLAAGVDASVIVNIPTVVWVTEAEVMGARLGFSATTPFGRTAVEGFVNPFVEASDSVTTFGDPALAAFLGWNSGNFHIQSGVTGYFPVGDYTEGALANVARHRLAADF
;
A
#
# COMPACT_ATOMS: atom_id res chain seq x y z
N MET A 1 -23.89 22.39 38.12
CA MET A 1 -22.43 22.20 38.08
C MET A 1 -22.17 20.87 37.35
N LYS A 2 -21.78 20.93 36.07
CA LYS A 2 -21.69 19.76 35.17
C LYS A 2 -20.28 19.19 35.21
N ILE A 3 -20.14 17.94 35.64
CA ILE A 3 -18.89 17.18 35.65
C ILE A 3 -18.65 16.67 34.22
N ARG A 4 -17.54 17.06 33.60
CA ARG A 4 -17.09 16.54 32.30
C ARG A 4 -16.14 15.37 32.57
N PHE A 5 -16.54 14.16 32.20
CA PHE A 5 -15.67 12.99 32.18
C PHE A 5 -14.74 13.06 30.97
N GLY A 6 -13.46 12.77 31.23
CA GLY A 6 -12.33 13.04 30.36
C GLY A 6 -12.24 12.14 29.12
N CYS A 7 -11.79 12.76 28.04
CA CYS A 7 -11.41 12.14 26.77
C CYS A 7 -9.89 11.89 26.77
N ALA A 8 -9.39 11.02 27.66
CA ALA A 8 -7.95 10.83 27.86
C ALA A 8 -7.51 9.36 27.94
N THR A 9 -8.11 8.50 27.12
CA THR A 9 -7.70 7.09 26.97
C THR A 9 -7.78 6.67 25.51
N ALA A 10 -6.86 7.17 24.69
CA ALA A 10 -6.58 6.59 23.36
C ALA A 10 -5.11 6.83 22.90
N LEU A 11 -4.22 7.22 23.82
CA LEU A 11 -2.83 7.57 23.49
C LEU A 11 -1.85 6.79 24.39
N ALA A 12 -1.94 5.45 24.39
CA ALA A 12 -1.06 4.63 25.23
C ALA A 12 -0.63 3.28 24.64
N LEU A 13 -1.02 2.94 23.40
CA LEU A 13 -0.62 1.66 22.78
C LEU A 13 0.57 1.78 21.80
N GLY A 14 1.06 2.98 21.50
CA GLY A 14 2.17 3.19 20.56
C GLY A 14 3.57 3.34 21.17
N CYS A 15 3.71 3.47 22.49
CA CYS A 15 4.97 3.91 23.11
C CYS A 15 5.83 2.81 23.76
N LEU A 16 5.55 1.52 23.50
CA LEU A 16 6.21 0.40 24.21
C LEU A 16 6.96 -0.60 23.31
N TYR A 17 7.32 -0.24 22.08
CA TYR A 17 8.28 -1.03 21.28
C TYR A 17 9.66 -0.36 21.27
N PRO A 18 10.58 -0.70 22.19
CA PRO A 18 11.97 -0.31 22.08
C PRO A 18 12.62 -1.13 20.96
N GLY A 19 13.19 -0.46 19.94
CA GLY A 19 14.14 -1.09 19.01
C GLY A 19 13.65 -1.35 17.57
N VAL A 20 12.75 -0.54 17.01
CA VAL A 20 12.57 -0.55 15.56
C VAL A 20 13.65 0.33 14.92
N ASP A 21 14.52 -0.26 14.11
CA ASP A 21 15.42 0.50 13.26
C ASP A 21 14.57 1.37 12.32
N LEU A 22 14.72 2.70 12.44
CA LEU A 22 14.01 3.66 11.61
C LEU A 22 14.69 3.74 10.24
N HIS A 23 14.27 2.86 9.34
CA HIS A 23 14.67 2.93 7.94
C HIS A 23 13.78 3.93 7.19
N ALA A 24 14.42 4.82 6.42
CA ALA A 24 13.69 5.66 5.47
C ALA A 24 12.99 4.77 4.43
N ALA A 25 11.83 5.22 3.94
CA ALA A 25 11.20 4.59 2.79
C ALA A 25 12.03 4.94 1.54
N GLU A 26 12.70 3.95 0.94
CA GLU A 26 13.43 4.16 -0.31
C GLU A 26 12.47 4.69 -1.38
N GLY A 27 12.91 5.73 -2.10
CA GLY A 27 12.10 6.44 -3.09
C GLY A 27 10.93 7.27 -2.52
N GLY A 28 10.80 7.41 -1.19
CA GLY A 28 9.77 8.25 -0.56
C GLY A 28 8.34 7.77 -0.76
N ALA A 29 8.15 6.54 -1.26
CA ALA A 29 6.84 6.01 -1.62
C ALA A 29 6.23 5.12 -0.52
N GLY A 30 4.91 5.27 -0.31
CA GLY A 30 4.13 4.37 0.53
C GLY A 30 3.95 2.98 -0.10
N VAL A 31 3.48 2.03 0.71
CA VAL A 31 3.13 0.67 0.24
C VAL A 31 1.71 0.59 -0.32
N TYR A 32 0.85 1.55 0.03
CA TYR A 32 -0.50 1.65 -0.51
C TYR A 32 -0.47 2.22 -1.93
N VAL A 33 -1.02 1.46 -2.89
CA VAL A 33 -1.24 1.95 -4.25
C VAL A 33 -2.53 2.75 -4.27
N LEU A 34 -2.41 4.06 -4.56
CA LEU A 34 -3.55 4.96 -4.64
C LEU A 34 -4.58 4.47 -5.66
N GLY A 35 -5.86 4.52 -5.28
CA GLY A 35 -6.97 4.08 -6.13
C GLY A 35 -7.31 2.58 -6.05
N LEU A 36 -6.55 1.77 -5.31
CA LEU A 36 -6.88 0.34 -5.14
C LEU A 36 -8.23 0.10 -4.46
N ARG A 37 -8.55 0.91 -3.44
CA ARG A 37 -9.90 0.99 -2.87
C ARG A 37 -10.70 2.02 -3.66
N SER A 38 -11.83 1.60 -4.21
CA SER A 38 -12.73 2.43 -5.01
C SER A 38 -14.17 2.35 -4.47
N SER A 39 -15.15 2.70 -5.30
CA SER A 39 -16.57 2.56 -5.00
C SER A 39 -16.88 1.18 -4.41
N GLY A 40 -17.56 1.15 -3.26
CA GLY A 40 -17.89 -0.10 -2.57
C GLY A 40 -16.80 -0.64 -1.65
N ALA A 41 -15.75 0.13 -1.33
CA ALA A 41 -14.65 -0.29 -0.43
C ALA A 41 -15.09 -0.81 0.95
N GLY A 42 -16.27 -0.42 1.43
CA GLY A 42 -16.85 -0.89 2.70
C GLY A 42 -17.64 -2.20 2.59
N LEU A 43 -17.86 -2.73 1.39
CA LEU A 43 -18.66 -3.94 1.17
C LEU A 43 -17.86 -5.19 1.57
N THR A 44 -18.40 -5.92 2.54
CA THR A 44 -17.92 -7.26 2.88
C THR A 44 -18.87 -8.31 2.30
N PRO A 45 -18.38 -9.26 1.49
CA PRO A 45 -19.19 -10.35 0.95
C PRO A 45 -19.85 -11.23 2.04
N PRO A 46 -20.82 -12.07 1.68
CA PRO A 46 -21.24 -13.19 2.51
C PRO A 46 -20.06 -14.14 2.85
N PRO A 47 -20.18 -14.98 3.88
CA PRO A 47 -19.19 -16.02 4.17
C PRO A 47 -18.87 -16.87 2.94
N GLY A 48 -17.57 -17.14 2.73
CA GLY A 48 -17.08 -17.85 1.55
C GLY A 48 -15.68 -17.41 1.11
N VAL A 49 -15.21 -18.01 0.02
CA VAL A 49 -13.94 -17.67 -0.64
C VAL A 49 -14.24 -16.97 -1.95
N PHE A 50 -13.61 -15.81 -2.15
CA PHE A 50 -13.76 -14.97 -3.32
C PHE A 50 -12.39 -14.72 -3.94
N PHE A 51 -12.39 -14.48 -5.24
CA PHE A 51 -11.21 -14.06 -5.97
C PHE A 51 -11.49 -12.71 -6.61
N SER A 52 -10.55 -11.79 -6.47
CA SER A 52 -10.57 -10.48 -7.11
C SER A 52 -9.27 -10.31 -7.86
N ASP A 53 -9.35 -9.81 -9.09
CA ASP A 53 -8.19 -9.49 -9.88
C ASP A 53 -8.29 -8.05 -10.39
N GLN A 54 -7.23 -7.28 -10.17
CA GLN A 54 -7.15 -5.87 -10.55
C GLN A 54 -5.93 -5.65 -11.43
N LEU A 55 -6.15 -5.06 -12.61
CA LEU A 55 -5.06 -4.57 -13.46
C LEU A 55 -4.88 -3.07 -13.21
N PHE A 56 -3.71 -2.69 -12.71
CA PHE A 56 -3.31 -1.32 -12.44
C PHE A 56 -2.36 -0.84 -13.54
N ILE A 57 -2.76 0.21 -14.25
CA ILE A 57 -1.97 0.86 -15.32
C ILE A 57 -1.83 2.33 -14.95
N TYR A 58 -0.60 2.82 -14.90
CA TYR A 58 -0.31 4.19 -14.57
C TYR A 58 0.94 4.70 -15.29
N ASP A 59 0.83 5.89 -15.85
CA ASP A 59 1.93 6.65 -16.44
C ASP A 59 2.05 7.99 -15.71
N GLY A 60 3.26 8.37 -15.33
CA GLY A 60 3.54 9.61 -14.64
C GLY A 60 4.82 10.26 -15.15
N SER A 61 4.82 11.59 -15.22
CA SER A 61 5.98 12.36 -15.63
C SER A 61 6.26 13.52 -14.67
N LEU A 62 7.54 13.81 -14.47
CA LEU A 62 8.05 14.91 -13.68
C LEU A 62 9.12 15.63 -14.49
N ALA A 63 8.94 16.93 -14.75
CA ALA A 63 9.88 17.72 -15.53
C ALA A 63 10.16 19.08 -14.88
N GLY A 64 11.39 19.57 -15.05
CA GLY A 64 11.80 20.91 -14.64
C GLY A 64 12.70 20.94 -13.41
N LEU A 65 12.68 22.06 -12.69
CA LEU A 65 13.44 22.24 -11.47
C LEU A 65 12.65 21.68 -10.28
N VAL A 66 13.21 20.66 -9.62
CA VAL A 66 12.64 20.01 -8.43
C VAL A 66 13.39 20.52 -7.21
N GLU A 67 12.70 21.23 -6.32
CA GLU A 67 13.23 21.62 -5.02
C GLU A 67 13.19 20.43 -4.06
N LEU A 68 14.34 20.09 -3.48
CA LEU A 68 14.50 19.13 -2.40
C LEU A 68 15.11 19.85 -1.19
N ASP A 69 14.98 19.29 0.01
CA ASP A 69 15.59 19.87 1.23
C ASP A 69 17.12 20.05 1.12
N GLY A 70 17.76 19.40 0.15
CA GLY A 70 19.19 19.52 -0.16
C GLY A 70 19.55 20.42 -1.35
N GLY A 71 18.59 21.08 -2.02
CA GLY A 71 18.82 21.95 -3.18
C GLY A 71 17.87 21.68 -4.36
N VAL A 72 18.17 22.32 -5.50
CA VAL A 72 17.34 22.21 -6.71
C VAL A 72 18.01 21.30 -7.74
N LEU A 73 17.27 20.33 -8.26
CA LEU A 73 17.70 19.44 -9.33
C LEU A 73 16.92 19.72 -10.61
N ALA A 74 17.59 19.68 -11.77
CA ALA A 74 16.88 19.58 -13.04
C ALA A 74 16.54 18.11 -13.27
N ALA A 75 15.25 17.80 -13.30
CA ALA A 75 14.76 16.46 -13.51
C ALA A 75 13.85 16.39 -14.75
N GLY A 76 13.92 15.28 -15.45
CA GLY A 76 12.97 14.84 -16.45
C GLY A 76 12.83 13.35 -16.28
N VAL A 77 11.75 12.91 -15.63
CA VAL A 77 11.51 11.49 -15.29
C VAL A 77 10.15 11.10 -15.83
N ASP A 78 10.12 10.03 -16.60
CA ASP A 78 8.92 9.35 -17.05
C ASP A 78 8.90 7.95 -16.43
N ALA A 79 7.75 7.57 -15.86
CA ALA A 79 7.55 6.29 -15.22
C ALA A 79 6.24 5.66 -15.69
N SER A 80 6.30 4.38 -16.07
CA SER A 80 5.13 3.58 -16.44
C SER A 80 5.07 2.31 -15.59
N VAL A 81 3.85 1.94 -15.21
CA VAL A 81 3.57 0.77 -14.37
C VAL A 81 2.38 0.02 -14.94
N ILE A 82 2.54 -1.28 -15.13
CA ILE A 82 1.46 -2.22 -15.49
C ILE A 82 1.55 -3.41 -14.55
N VAL A 83 0.68 -3.47 -13.54
CA VAL A 83 0.72 -4.49 -12.49
C VAL A 83 -0.63 -5.15 -12.34
N ASN A 84 -0.63 -6.48 -12.38
CA ASN A 84 -1.78 -7.30 -12.01
C ASN A 84 -1.71 -7.63 -10.51
N ILE A 85 -2.86 -7.56 -9.84
CA ILE A 85 -2.97 -7.61 -8.38
C ILE A 85 -4.04 -8.65 -8.02
N PRO A 86 -3.72 -9.95 -8.19
CA PRO A 86 -4.62 -11.03 -7.82
C PRO A 86 -4.74 -11.12 -6.30
N THR A 87 -5.97 -11.24 -5.83
CA THR A 87 -6.32 -11.26 -4.41
C THR A 87 -7.33 -12.37 -4.12
N VAL A 88 -6.98 -13.24 -3.16
CA VAL A 88 -7.92 -14.19 -2.57
C VAL A 88 -8.48 -13.56 -1.30
N VAL A 89 -9.80 -13.61 -1.14
CA VAL A 89 -10.51 -13.13 0.05
C VAL A 89 -11.26 -14.29 0.67
N TRP A 90 -11.11 -14.47 1.98
CA TRP A 90 -11.87 -15.44 2.76
C TRP A 90 -12.67 -14.72 3.84
N VAL A 91 -14.00 -14.75 3.72
CA VAL A 91 -14.92 -14.26 4.75
C VAL A 91 -15.40 -15.47 5.55
N THR A 92 -15.19 -15.43 6.86
CA THR A 92 -15.56 -16.52 7.76
C THR A 92 -17.03 -16.44 8.16
N GLU A 93 -17.55 -17.52 8.73
CA GLU A 93 -18.86 -17.52 9.42
C GLU A 93 -18.80 -16.83 10.79
N ALA A 94 -17.61 -16.47 11.28
CA ALA A 94 -17.45 -15.88 12.59
C ALA A 94 -17.79 -14.39 12.59
N GLU A 95 -18.51 -13.96 13.64
CA GLU A 95 -18.80 -12.56 13.90
C GLU A 95 -18.09 -12.08 15.16
N VAL A 96 -17.50 -10.88 15.08
CA VAL A 96 -16.88 -10.17 16.18
C VAL A 96 -17.60 -8.83 16.31
N MET A 97 -18.27 -8.58 17.42
CA MET A 97 -19.03 -7.34 17.65
C MET A 97 -20.05 -7.04 16.52
N GLY A 98 -20.70 -8.07 15.99
CA GLY A 98 -21.66 -7.95 14.88
C GLY A 98 -21.03 -7.62 13.51
N ALA A 99 -19.71 -7.68 13.40
CA ALA A 99 -19.01 -7.62 12.11
C ALA A 99 -18.53 -9.01 11.71
N ARG A 100 -18.58 -9.30 10.41
CA ARG A 100 -17.97 -10.51 9.84
C ARG A 100 -16.45 -10.37 9.82
N LEU A 101 -15.77 -11.42 10.28
CA LEU A 101 -14.33 -11.52 10.20
C LEU A 101 -13.91 -12.06 8.82
N GLY A 102 -13.02 -11.35 8.14
CA GLY A 102 -12.44 -11.76 6.88
C GLY A 102 -10.94 -11.57 6.81
N PHE A 103 -10.33 -12.29 5.87
CA PHE A 103 -8.91 -12.27 5.57
C PHE A 103 -8.68 -12.12 4.07
N SER A 104 -7.55 -11.56 3.66
CA SER A 104 -7.14 -11.58 2.26
C SER A 104 -5.66 -11.83 2.09
N ALA A 105 -5.30 -12.42 0.96
CA ALA A 105 -3.93 -12.60 0.51
C ALA A 105 -3.80 -12.10 -0.93
N THR A 106 -2.79 -11.26 -1.16
CA THR A 106 -2.56 -10.59 -2.44
C THR A 106 -1.09 -10.74 -2.82
N THR A 107 -0.80 -10.96 -4.09
CA THR A 107 0.60 -10.99 -4.59
C THR A 107 0.66 -10.30 -5.95
N PRO A 108 1.16 -9.05 -6.00
CA PRO A 108 1.24 -8.32 -7.25
C PRO A 108 2.33 -8.89 -8.16
N PHE A 109 2.11 -8.83 -9.47
CA PHE A 109 3.12 -9.10 -10.47
C PHE A 109 2.93 -8.17 -11.66
N GLY A 110 4.02 -7.74 -12.28
CA GLY A 110 3.90 -6.85 -13.42
C GLY A 110 5.21 -6.19 -13.80
N ARG A 111 5.08 -5.12 -14.58
CA ARG A 111 6.20 -4.36 -15.12
C ARG A 111 6.21 -2.94 -14.58
N THR A 112 7.40 -2.48 -14.23
CA THR A 112 7.72 -1.07 -13.96
C THR A 112 8.83 -0.66 -14.91
N ALA A 113 8.71 0.51 -15.52
CA ALA A 113 9.76 1.12 -16.31
C ALA A 113 9.91 2.59 -15.91
N VAL A 114 11.17 3.03 -15.80
CA VAL A 114 11.52 4.40 -15.45
C VAL A 114 12.63 4.84 -16.40
N GLU A 115 12.49 6.03 -16.97
CA GLU A 115 13.54 6.66 -17.76
C GLU A 115 13.62 8.14 -17.42
N GLY A 116 14.83 8.70 -17.47
CA GLY A 116 14.99 10.11 -17.19
C GLY A 116 16.38 10.53 -16.76
N PHE A 117 16.44 11.73 -16.20
CA PHE A 117 17.66 12.35 -15.68
C PHE A 117 17.37 13.13 -14.39
N VAL A 118 18.38 13.22 -13.52
CA VAL A 118 18.38 14.07 -12.30
C VAL A 118 19.41 15.20 -12.38
N ASN A 119 20.14 15.28 -13.50
CA ASN A 119 20.91 16.42 -13.96
C ASN A 119 20.96 16.36 -15.51
N PRO A 120 21.12 17.48 -16.24
CA PRO A 120 20.99 17.49 -17.69
C PRO A 120 22.12 16.79 -18.46
N PHE A 121 23.09 16.18 -17.75
CA PHE A 121 24.26 15.53 -18.35
C PHE A 121 24.23 14.01 -18.24
N VAL A 122 23.35 13.44 -17.41
CA VAL A 122 23.29 12.00 -17.14
C VAL A 122 21.84 11.53 -17.26
N GLU A 123 21.58 10.79 -18.33
CA GLU A 123 20.34 10.03 -18.52
C GLU A 123 20.51 8.60 -18.00
N ALA A 124 19.44 8.04 -17.48
CA ALA A 124 19.37 6.65 -17.04
C ALA A 124 17.97 6.08 -17.34
N SER A 125 17.93 4.79 -17.64
CA SER A 125 16.67 4.07 -17.84
C SER A 125 16.78 2.66 -17.30
N ASP A 126 15.65 2.15 -16.83
CA ASP A 126 15.53 0.83 -16.25
C ASP A 126 14.11 0.29 -16.42
N SER A 127 13.99 -1.04 -16.50
CA SER A 127 12.68 -1.68 -16.42
C SER A 127 12.80 -3.12 -15.94
N VAL A 128 11.82 -3.53 -15.16
CA VAL A 128 11.75 -4.90 -14.62
C VAL A 128 10.33 -5.42 -14.74
N THR A 129 10.21 -6.72 -15.05
CA THR A 129 8.95 -7.47 -14.95
C THR A 129 9.14 -8.56 -13.92
N THR A 130 8.49 -8.42 -12.76
CA THR A 130 8.70 -9.33 -11.64
C THR A 130 7.53 -9.34 -10.66
N PHE A 131 7.64 -10.15 -9.61
CA PHE A 131 6.70 -10.19 -8.49
C PHE A 131 7.02 -9.08 -7.49
N GLY A 132 5.99 -8.38 -7.04
CA GLY A 132 6.09 -7.45 -5.91
C GLY A 132 5.88 -8.15 -4.57
N ASP A 133 5.88 -7.34 -3.51
CA ASP A 133 5.69 -7.84 -2.15
C ASP A 133 4.27 -8.35 -1.92
N PRO A 134 4.08 -9.56 -1.38
CA PRO A 134 2.77 -10.03 -0.99
C PRO A 134 2.21 -9.24 0.19
N ALA A 135 0.89 -9.13 0.23
CA ALA A 135 0.15 -8.50 1.31
C ALA A 135 -0.86 -9.47 1.91
N LEU A 136 -0.96 -9.49 3.24
CA LEU A 136 -1.99 -10.21 3.98
C LEU A 136 -2.80 -9.21 4.79
N ALA A 137 -4.13 -9.35 4.76
CA ALA A 137 -5.01 -8.50 5.54
C ALA A 137 -5.95 -9.30 6.43
N ALA A 138 -6.34 -8.69 7.55
CA ALA A 138 -7.47 -9.11 8.37
C ALA A 138 -8.42 -7.91 8.52
N PHE A 139 -9.72 -8.15 8.40
CA PHE A 139 -10.71 -7.08 8.43
C PHE A 139 -12.03 -7.52 9.07
N LEU A 140 -12.78 -6.51 9.53
CA LEU A 140 -14.12 -6.60 10.09
C LEU A 140 -15.07 -5.79 9.22
N GLY A 141 -16.19 -6.41 8.85
CA GLY A 141 -17.23 -5.82 8.01
C GLY A 141 -18.58 -5.74 8.69
N TRP A 142 -19.13 -4.53 8.83
CA TRP A 142 -20.50 -4.29 9.28
C TRP A 142 -21.39 -3.91 8.10
N ASN A 143 -22.63 -4.39 8.12
CA ASN A 143 -23.65 -4.02 7.15
C ASN A 143 -25.01 -3.78 7.82
N SER A 144 -25.71 -2.75 7.38
CA SER A 144 -27.09 -2.45 7.76
C SER A 144 -27.85 -1.88 6.57
N GLY A 145 -28.65 -2.70 5.90
CA GLY A 145 -29.28 -2.33 4.63
C GLY A 145 -28.22 -1.97 3.58
N ASN A 146 -28.24 -0.73 3.10
CA ASN A 146 -27.27 -0.19 2.12
C ASN A 146 -26.05 0.48 2.78
N PHE A 147 -25.98 0.48 4.11
CA PHE A 147 -24.86 1.09 4.84
C PHE A 147 -23.81 0.03 5.17
N HIS A 148 -22.57 0.26 4.77
CA HIS A 148 -21.48 -0.70 4.91
C HIS A 148 -20.23 -0.02 5.45
N ILE A 149 -19.63 -0.60 6.48
CA ILE A 149 -18.35 -0.16 7.05
C ILE A 149 -17.42 -1.37 7.04
N GLN A 150 -16.19 -1.14 6.62
CA GLN A 150 -15.11 -2.11 6.77
C GLN A 150 -13.93 -1.44 7.46
N SER A 151 -13.31 -2.14 8.39
CA SER A 151 -12.07 -1.73 9.05
C SER A 151 -11.14 -2.92 9.09
N GLY A 152 -9.85 -2.72 8.89
CA GLY A 152 -8.90 -3.82 8.89
C GLY A 152 -7.46 -3.34 8.91
N VAL A 153 -6.55 -4.28 8.97
CA VAL A 153 -5.11 -4.03 8.86
C VAL A 153 -4.56 -4.89 7.74
N THR A 154 -3.65 -4.32 6.96
CA THR A 154 -2.92 -5.01 5.90
C THR A 154 -1.43 -4.96 6.22
N GLY A 155 -0.78 -6.11 6.26
CA GLY A 155 0.68 -6.24 6.35
C GLY A 155 1.28 -6.55 5.00
N TYR A 156 2.43 -5.95 4.70
CA TYR A 156 3.21 -6.15 3.48
C TYR A 156 4.54 -6.82 3.83
N PHE A 157 4.91 -7.87 3.12
CA PHE A 157 6.05 -8.72 3.47
C PHE A 157 7.15 -8.63 2.42
N PRO A 158 8.44 -8.45 2.81
CA PRO A 158 9.56 -8.26 1.89
C PRO A 158 9.99 -9.58 1.24
N VAL A 159 9.16 -10.10 0.34
CA VAL A 159 9.37 -11.37 -0.36
C VAL A 159 9.49 -11.17 -1.86
N GLY A 160 9.01 -10.03 -2.37
CA GLY A 160 9.11 -9.69 -3.79
C GLY A 160 10.56 -9.52 -4.23
N ASP A 161 10.76 -9.67 -5.53
CA ASP A 161 12.06 -9.50 -6.16
C ASP A 161 12.46 -8.02 -6.14
N TYR A 162 13.70 -7.76 -5.71
CA TYR A 162 14.17 -6.42 -5.42
C TYR A 162 15.66 -6.31 -5.70
N THR A 163 16.06 -5.26 -6.42
CA THR A 163 17.46 -4.89 -6.61
C THR A 163 17.70 -3.51 -5.99
N GLU A 164 18.53 -3.48 -4.95
CA GLU A 164 18.92 -2.24 -4.27
C GLU A 164 19.61 -1.29 -5.25
N GLY A 165 19.18 -0.02 -5.26
CA GLY A 165 19.70 1.01 -6.16
C GLY A 165 19.21 0.94 -7.61
N ALA A 166 18.40 -0.06 -7.99
CA ALA A 166 17.74 -0.08 -9.30
C ALA A 166 16.69 1.03 -9.40
N LEU A 167 16.51 1.61 -10.60
CA LEU A 167 15.53 2.68 -10.81
C LEU A 167 14.11 2.11 -10.90
N ALA A 168 13.97 0.89 -11.40
CA ALA A 168 12.69 0.20 -11.52
C ALA A 168 12.62 -1.00 -10.56
N ASN A 169 11.66 -0.96 -9.64
CA ASN A 169 11.30 -2.09 -8.79
C ASN A 169 9.77 -2.18 -8.67
N VAL A 170 9.24 -3.41 -8.71
CA VAL A 170 7.81 -3.66 -8.38
C VAL A 170 7.64 -3.82 -6.87
N ALA A 171 8.55 -4.53 -6.22
CA ALA A 171 8.60 -4.65 -4.76
C ALA A 171 9.12 -3.36 -4.10
N ARG A 172 8.74 -3.14 -2.84
CA ARG A 172 9.35 -2.12 -1.96
C ARG A 172 10.32 -2.75 -0.96
N HIS A 173 10.29 -4.07 -0.83
CA HIS A 173 11.16 -4.93 -0.05
C HIS A 173 11.34 -4.47 1.40
N ARG A 174 10.22 -4.08 2.03
CA ARG A 174 10.17 -3.70 3.44
C ARG A 174 8.91 -4.18 4.13
N LEU A 175 9.02 -4.52 5.41
CA LEU A 175 7.85 -4.78 6.25
C LEU A 175 7.08 -3.46 6.44
N ALA A 176 5.78 -3.48 6.20
CA ALA A 176 4.91 -2.34 6.42
C ALA A 176 3.51 -2.77 6.84
N ALA A 177 2.75 -1.85 7.45
CA ALA A 177 1.35 -2.04 7.77
C ALA A 177 0.52 -0.80 7.38
N ASP A 178 -0.72 -1.04 6.96
CA ASP A 178 -1.73 -0.03 6.59
C ASP A 178 -3.08 -0.36 7.26
N PHE A 179 -3.85 0.66 7.68
CA PHE A 179 -5.04 0.53 8.54
C PHE A 179 -6.20 1.48 8.19
#